data_AF-A0A836RD39-F1
#
_entry.id   AF-A0A836RD39-F1
#
_cell.length_a   1.000
_cell.length_b   1.000
_cell.length_c   1.000
_cell.angle_alpha   90.00
_cell.angle_beta   90.00
_cell.angle_gamma   90.00
#
_symmetry.space_group_name_H-M   'P 1'
#
loop_
_entity.id
_entity.type
_entity.pdbx_description
1 polymer ?
#
loop_
_entity_poly.entity_id
_entity_poly.type
_entity_poly.pdbx_seq_one_letter_code
_entity_poly.pdbx_strand_id
1 'polypeptide(L)'
;MDSASPKCCKDGPRCCKDRAGKTCPKPGEGKACCKKAASVGKCCKGNAAEAKCCAKGASGTSERCCRKEGAKKCCAAGQKVLRHVVLFQFKAGTSQADIDRIVKGFSELPKKVDSIIDFEWGTDVSVEKKSEGFTHAFVVTFRDAKGRDSYLPHPAHKEFVKLVGPHLEKVLVVDFYTQRP
;
A
#
# COMPACT_ATOMS: atom_id res chain seq x y z
N MET A 1 -9.25 54.56 -27.35
CA MET A 1 -7.95 54.57 -28.02
C MET A 1 -7.36 53.18 -27.89
N ASP A 2 -7.51 52.46 -28.99
CA ASP A 2 -6.64 51.43 -29.56
C ASP A 2 -6.15 50.27 -28.69
N SER A 3 -6.87 49.17 -28.87
CA SER A 3 -6.40 47.80 -28.85
C SER A 3 -5.12 47.61 -29.67
N ALA A 4 -4.10 47.00 -29.06
CA ALA A 4 -3.02 46.33 -29.76
C ALA A 4 -3.18 44.80 -29.65
N SER A 5 -3.22 44.11 -30.78
CA SER A 5 -3.05 42.65 -30.94
C SER A 5 -1.65 42.38 -31.55
N PRO A 6 -1.21 41.12 -31.79
CA PRO A 6 -1.12 39.95 -30.91
C PRO A 6 0.29 39.30 -30.97
N LYS A 7 0.68 38.46 -30.00
CA LYS A 7 1.80 37.50 -30.19
C LYS A 7 1.40 36.14 -29.62
N CYS A 8 0.80 35.31 -30.47
CA CYS A 8 0.71 33.88 -30.22
C CYS A 8 2.02 33.18 -30.66
N CYS A 9 2.38 32.17 -29.87
CA CYS A 9 3.29 31.07 -30.15
C CYS A 9 4.81 31.31 -29.98
N LYS A 10 5.30 31.05 -28.76
CA LYS A 10 6.58 30.35 -28.51
C LYS A 10 6.39 29.36 -27.35
N ASP A 11 6.18 28.08 -27.71
CA ASP A 11 6.62 26.84 -27.03
C ASP A 11 6.07 26.54 -25.59
N GLY A 12 5.17 25.58 -25.27
CA GLY A 12 4.37 24.56 -25.98
C GLY A 12 4.12 23.32 -25.08
N PRO A 13 2.89 22.79 -24.90
CA PRO A 13 2.68 21.39 -24.50
C PRO A 13 2.32 20.55 -25.74
N ARG A 14 3.17 19.58 -26.06
CA ARG A 14 2.89 18.61 -27.14
C ARG A 14 1.78 17.64 -26.72
N CYS A 15 0.67 17.76 -27.45
CA CYS A 15 -0.04 16.67 -28.12
C CYS A 15 -0.84 15.66 -27.26
N CYS A 16 -2.11 15.94 -27.04
CA CYS A 16 -3.16 14.93 -27.20
C CYS A 16 -3.67 15.03 -28.65
N LYS A 17 -3.57 13.96 -29.43
CA LYS A 17 -4.15 13.83 -30.78
C LYS A 17 -5.19 12.72 -30.75
N ASP A 18 -6.33 12.91 -31.41
CA ASP A 18 -7.30 11.85 -31.66
C ASP A 18 -6.87 10.98 -32.86
N ARG A 19 -7.38 9.73 -32.93
CA ARG A 19 -6.95 8.64 -33.83
C ARG A 19 -7.07 8.92 -35.35
N ALA A 20 -7.65 10.06 -35.75
CA ALA A 20 -7.75 10.49 -37.16
C ALA A 20 -6.90 11.74 -37.49
N GLY A 21 -6.04 12.21 -36.57
CA GLY A 21 -5.02 13.20 -36.89
C GLY A 21 -5.53 14.59 -37.32
N LYS A 22 -6.71 15.03 -36.87
CA LYS A 22 -7.23 16.38 -37.13
C LYS A 22 -7.35 17.17 -35.82
N THR A 23 -6.77 18.38 -35.80
CA THR A 23 -6.71 19.26 -34.63
C THR A 23 -8.00 20.07 -34.45
N CYS A 24 -8.52 20.11 -33.22
CA CYS A 24 -9.67 20.94 -32.84
C CYS A 24 -9.32 22.46 -32.87
N PRO A 25 -10.22 23.33 -33.34
CA PRO A 25 -10.05 24.78 -33.23
C PRO A 25 -10.43 25.29 -31.83
N LYS A 26 -9.73 26.36 -31.39
CA LYS A 26 -9.92 27.04 -30.09
C LYS A 26 -11.14 27.98 -30.09
N PRO A 27 -11.69 28.32 -28.90
CA PRO A 27 -13.01 28.93 -28.77
C PRO A 27 -12.98 30.44 -29.02
N GLY A 28 -14.02 30.95 -29.70
CA GLY A 28 -14.37 32.37 -29.65
C GLY A 28 -14.43 33.15 -30.96
N GLU A 29 -14.99 32.60 -32.04
CA GLU A 29 -15.65 33.41 -33.07
C GLU A 29 -16.99 32.77 -33.45
N GLY A 30 -18.00 33.62 -33.58
CA GLY A 30 -19.39 33.24 -33.38
C GLY A 30 -20.07 32.50 -34.53
N LYS A 31 -21.10 31.75 -34.10
CA LYS A 31 -22.39 31.56 -34.76
C LYS A 31 -22.37 31.10 -36.22
N ALA A 32 -22.27 29.78 -36.41
CA ALA A 32 -23.16 29.04 -37.33
C ALA A 32 -22.89 27.53 -37.24
N CYS A 33 -23.62 26.81 -36.38
CA CYS A 33 -24.23 25.51 -36.69
C CYS A 33 -24.96 24.96 -35.45
N CYS A 34 -25.99 25.66 -35.00
CA CYS A 34 -27.03 25.06 -34.17
C CYS A 34 -28.32 25.09 -34.97
N LYS A 35 -28.54 24.07 -35.81
CA LYS A 35 -29.89 23.63 -36.15
C LYS A 35 -29.95 22.11 -36.15
N LYS A 36 -30.92 21.62 -35.36
CA LYS A 36 -31.42 20.25 -35.16
C LYS A 36 -30.63 19.32 -34.24
N ALA A 37 -30.94 19.44 -32.96
CA ALA A 37 -31.38 18.29 -32.18
C ALA A 37 -32.62 18.72 -31.37
N ALA A 38 -33.82 18.35 -31.83
CA ALA A 38 -35.02 18.41 -31.01
C ALA A 38 -35.08 17.10 -30.21
N SER A 39 -34.76 17.17 -28.92
CA SER A 39 -34.98 16.08 -27.98
C SER A 39 -36.30 16.30 -27.23
N VAL A 40 -37.21 15.35 -27.45
CA VAL A 40 -38.36 15.05 -26.59
C VAL A 40 -37.83 14.55 -25.25
N GLY A 41 -38.33 15.11 -24.16
CA GLY A 41 -38.13 14.56 -22.82
C GLY A 41 -39.00 13.32 -22.57
N LYS A 42 -38.47 12.35 -21.83
CA LYS A 42 -39.15 11.67 -20.70
C LYS A 42 -38.27 10.61 -20.04
N CYS A 43 -38.40 10.56 -18.72
CA CYS A 43 -38.07 9.46 -17.80
C CYS A 43 -36.61 9.26 -17.36
N CYS A 44 -36.13 10.18 -16.51
CA CYS A 44 -35.40 9.74 -15.31
C CYS A 44 -36.40 9.04 -14.37
N LYS A 45 -36.23 7.73 -14.14
CA LYS A 45 -36.70 7.06 -12.92
C LYS A 45 -35.46 6.78 -12.06
N GLY A 46 -35.24 7.62 -11.07
CA GLY A 46 -34.29 7.43 -9.98
C GLY A 46 -34.84 8.21 -8.80
N ASN A 47 -35.24 7.50 -7.75
CA ASN A 47 -36.16 8.00 -6.73
C ASN A 47 -35.49 9.08 -5.85
N ALA A 48 -36.30 10.06 -5.44
CA ALA A 48 -35.90 11.23 -4.68
C ALA A 48 -35.42 10.85 -3.27
N ALA A 49 -34.10 10.86 -3.03
CA ALA A 49 -33.54 10.89 -1.68
C ALA A 49 -32.05 11.29 -1.68
N GLU A 50 -31.63 12.29 -2.47
CA GLU A 50 -30.25 12.79 -2.38
C GLU A 50 -30.18 14.27 -2.76
N ALA A 51 -30.76 15.09 -1.90
CA ALA A 51 -30.56 16.53 -1.90
C ALA A 51 -30.47 16.99 -0.45
N LYS A 52 -29.29 16.84 0.16
CA LYS A 52 -28.76 17.70 1.24
C LYS A 52 -27.47 17.10 1.81
N CYS A 53 -26.33 17.61 1.37
CA CYS A 53 -25.12 17.56 2.18
C CYS A 53 -24.17 18.70 1.78
N CYS A 54 -24.50 19.91 2.24
CA CYS A 54 -23.55 21.00 2.44
C CYS A 54 -24.27 22.14 3.17
N ALA A 55 -24.52 21.96 4.47
CA ALA A 55 -24.65 23.06 5.42
C ALA A 55 -24.87 22.49 6.83
N LYS A 56 -23.84 22.65 7.66
CA LYS A 56 -23.84 22.94 9.10
C LYS A 56 -22.79 22.09 9.81
N GLY A 57 -21.79 22.78 10.33
CA GLY A 57 -20.81 22.20 11.24
C GLY A 57 -21.49 21.68 12.49
N ALA A 58 -21.03 20.52 12.94
CA ALA A 58 -21.12 20.08 14.31
C ALA A 58 -20.03 19.03 14.53
N SER A 59 -19.23 19.25 15.57
CA SER A 59 -18.44 18.24 16.25
C SER A 59 -19.29 17.00 16.52
N GLY A 60 -18.84 15.83 16.08
CA GLY A 60 -19.53 14.57 16.35
C GLY A 60 -18.83 13.39 15.68
N THR A 61 -18.31 12.49 16.51
CA THR A 61 -17.84 11.16 16.16
C THR A 61 -18.88 10.41 15.32
N SER A 62 -18.52 9.92 14.13
CA SER A 62 -19.29 8.86 13.48
C SER A 62 -18.44 8.02 12.54
N GLU A 63 -18.27 6.75 12.93
CA GLU A 63 -17.70 5.63 12.18
C GLU A 63 -18.55 5.23 10.96
N ARG A 64 -18.91 6.17 10.09
CA ARG A 64 -19.84 5.85 8.99
C ARG A 64 -19.41 6.43 7.66
N CYS A 65 -18.24 5.99 7.17
CA CYS A 65 -17.88 6.14 5.75
C CYS A 65 -17.30 4.86 5.11
N CYS A 66 -17.11 3.76 5.85
CA CYS A 66 -16.61 2.51 5.26
C CYS A 66 -17.73 1.48 5.11
N ARG A 67 -18.62 1.68 4.14
CA ARG A 67 -19.43 0.59 3.60
C ARG A 67 -19.72 0.83 2.12
N LYS A 68 -18.82 0.38 1.27
CA LYS A 68 -19.07 -0.14 -0.08
C LYS A 68 -17.80 -0.84 -0.58
N GLU A 69 -18.00 -2.01 -1.16
CA GLU A 69 -16.96 -2.97 -1.52
C GLU A 69 -15.95 -2.40 -2.51
N GLY A 70 -14.66 -2.76 -2.34
CA GLY A 70 -13.61 -2.50 -3.34
C GLY A 70 -12.44 -1.60 -2.92
N ALA A 71 -12.40 -1.07 -1.69
CA ALA A 71 -11.28 -0.23 -1.23
C ALA A 71 -10.17 -1.04 -0.51
N LYS A 72 -9.52 -1.97 -1.21
CA LYS A 72 -8.33 -2.67 -0.72
C LYS A 72 -7.07 -1.77 -0.83
N LYS A 73 -7.15 -0.48 -0.45
CA LYS A 73 -5.98 0.43 -0.38
C LYS A 73 -6.29 1.79 0.28
N CYS A 74 -6.71 1.82 1.54
CA CYS A 74 -6.85 3.10 2.29
C CYS A 74 -6.19 3.13 3.68
N CYS A 75 -5.59 2.04 4.14
CA CYS A 75 -4.64 2.04 5.26
C CYS A 75 -3.25 1.84 4.64
N ALA A 76 -2.18 2.58 4.90
CA ALA A 76 -1.91 3.56 5.91
C ALA A 76 -0.65 4.34 5.46
N ALA A 77 -0.81 5.50 4.85
CA ALA A 77 0.29 6.45 4.74
C ALA A 77 0.24 7.32 6.00
N GLY A 78 0.75 6.81 7.13
CA GLY A 78 0.91 7.60 8.37
C GLY A 78 0.61 6.92 9.70
N GLN A 79 0.09 5.68 9.73
CA GLN A 79 -0.05 4.96 11.00
C GLN A 79 1.21 4.17 11.32
N LYS A 80 1.65 4.24 12.59
CA LYS A 80 2.76 3.42 13.10
C LYS A 80 2.35 1.96 12.98
N VAL A 81 3.24 1.13 12.43
CA VAL A 81 3.07 -0.33 12.38
C VAL A 81 4.02 -0.98 13.38
N LEU A 82 3.70 -2.19 13.83
CA LEU A 82 4.59 -2.96 14.69
C LEU A 82 5.52 -3.80 13.81
N ARG A 83 6.83 -3.69 14.05
CA ARG A 83 7.86 -4.51 13.44
C ARG A 83 8.37 -5.51 14.46
N HIS A 84 8.37 -6.77 14.09
CA HIS A 84 8.96 -7.88 14.82
C HIS A 84 10.21 -8.32 14.06
N VAL A 85 11.36 -7.93 14.57
CA VAL A 85 12.67 -8.24 13.99
C VAL A 85 13.23 -9.46 14.70
N VAL A 86 13.67 -10.44 13.92
CA VAL A 86 14.29 -11.67 14.41
C VAL A 86 15.61 -11.87 13.71
N LEU A 87 16.69 -12.00 14.48
CA LEU A 87 18.01 -12.32 13.99
C LEU A 87 18.40 -13.72 14.42
N PHE A 88 18.95 -14.50 13.48
CA PHE A 88 19.42 -15.86 13.73
C PHE A 88 20.93 -15.97 13.58
N GLN A 89 21.52 -16.64 14.56
CA GLN A 89 22.83 -17.26 14.44
C GLN A 89 22.61 -18.78 14.41
N PHE A 90 23.05 -19.44 13.35
CA PHE A 90 22.97 -20.90 13.23
C PHE A 90 24.14 -21.59 13.92
N LYS A 91 23.91 -22.79 14.43
CA LYS A 91 24.95 -23.65 14.99
C LYS A 91 25.96 -24.04 13.92
N ALA A 92 27.22 -24.17 14.33
CA ALA A 92 28.25 -24.78 13.50
C ALA A 92 27.83 -26.21 13.11
N GLY A 93 27.84 -26.52 11.81
CA GLY A 93 27.40 -27.81 11.27
C GLY A 93 25.95 -27.86 10.78
N THR A 94 25.18 -26.78 10.91
CA THR A 94 23.89 -26.66 10.21
C THR A 94 24.14 -26.65 8.70
N SER A 95 23.51 -27.56 7.96
CA SER A 95 23.69 -27.63 6.52
C SER A 95 23.01 -26.47 5.79
N GLN A 96 23.52 -26.07 4.63
CA GLN A 96 22.87 -25.05 3.81
C GLN A 96 21.44 -25.45 3.42
N ALA A 97 21.20 -26.75 3.17
CA ALA A 97 19.88 -27.27 2.85
C ALA A 97 18.88 -27.06 4.01
N ASP A 98 19.32 -27.23 5.25
CA ASP A 98 18.48 -26.96 6.43
C ASP A 98 18.20 -25.46 6.58
N ILE A 99 19.21 -24.61 6.38
CA ILE A 99 19.05 -23.15 6.39
C ILE A 99 18.03 -22.72 5.34
N ASP A 100 18.16 -23.22 4.10
CA ASP A 100 17.23 -22.90 3.01
C ASP A 100 15.81 -23.37 3.32
N ARG A 101 15.67 -24.55 3.95
CA ARG A 101 14.38 -25.06 4.41
C ARG A 101 13.76 -24.18 5.48
N ILE A 102 14.56 -23.69 6.44
CA ILE A 102 14.13 -22.76 7.49
C ILE A 102 13.67 -21.44 6.88
N VAL A 103 14.51 -20.84 6.03
CA VAL A 103 14.19 -19.57 5.33
C VAL A 103 12.90 -19.69 4.53
N LYS A 104 12.73 -20.80 3.79
CA LYS A 104 11.50 -21.09 3.05
C LYS A 104 10.31 -21.24 3.99
N GLY A 105 10.46 -21.99 5.08
CA GLY A 105 9.42 -22.17 6.09
C GLY A 105 8.93 -20.84 6.68
N PHE A 106 9.85 -19.92 6.97
CA PHE A 106 9.50 -18.59 7.48
C PHE A 106 8.79 -17.76 6.41
N SER A 107 9.29 -17.79 5.17
CA SER A 107 8.71 -17.07 4.01
C SER A 107 7.30 -17.55 3.64
N GLU A 108 6.87 -18.72 4.10
CA GLU A 108 5.52 -19.23 3.92
C GLU A 108 4.54 -18.79 5.01
N LEU A 109 5.01 -18.31 6.18
CA LEU A 109 4.13 -17.89 7.27
C LEU A 109 3.14 -16.78 6.87
N PRO A 110 3.51 -15.77 6.06
CA PRO A 110 2.55 -14.74 5.61
C PRO A 110 1.37 -15.31 4.82
N LYS A 111 1.51 -16.50 4.22
CA LYS A 111 0.41 -17.18 3.50
C LYS A 111 -0.52 -17.96 4.43
N LYS A 112 -0.09 -18.20 5.67
CA LYS A 112 -0.78 -19.04 6.66
C LYS A 112 -1.32 -18.22 7.84
N VAL A 113 -0.87 -16.98 8.01
CA VAL A 113 -1.24 -16.11 9.13
C VAL A 113 -1.67 -14.74 8.64
N ASP A 114 -2.98 -14.48 8.68
CA ASP A 114 -3.58 -13.26 8.15
C ASP A 114 -3.19 -11.97 8.91
N SER A 115 -2.65 -12.10 10.14
CA SER A 115 -2.21 -10.96 10.93
C SER A 115 -0.89 -10.35 10.42
N ILE A 116 -0.09 -11.12 9.67
CA ILE A 116 1.14 -10.63 9.03
C ILE A 116 0.75 -9.78 7.83
N ILE A 117 1.10 -8.50 7.84
CA ILE A 117 0.77 -7.58 6.75
C ILE A 117 1.94 -7.35 5.78
N ASP A 118 3.15 -7.64 6.21
CA ASP A 118 4.36 -7.56 5.39
C ASP A 118 5.46 -8.45 5.97
N PHE A 119 6.37 -8.92 5.12
CA PHE A 119 7.45 -9.83 5.50
C PHE A 119 8.68 -9.62 4.62
N GLU A 120 9.81 -9.37 5.25
CA GLU A 120 11.09 -9.13 4.60
C GLU A 120 12.16 -9.98 5.29
N TRP A 121 13.17 -10.43 4.55
CA TRP A 121 14.31 -11.15 5.12
C TRP A 121 15.56 -11.00 4.27
N GLY A 122 16.72 -11.29 4.85
CA GLY A 122 17.98 -11.33 4.13
C GLY A 122 19.14 -11.85 5.00
N THR A 123 20.32 -11.90 4.41
CA THR A 123 21.57 -12.28 5.08
C THR A 123 22.43 -11.06 5.37
N ASP A 124 23.27 -11.15 6.41
CA ASP A 124 24.21 -10.09 6.77
C ASP A 124 25.19 -9.81 5.61
N VAL A 125 25.31 -8.52 5.28
CA VAL A 125 26.29 -7.97 4.31
C VAL A 125 27.02 -6.77 4.91
N SER A 126 26.98 -6.62 6.23
CA SER A 126 27.54 -5.46 6.92
C SER A 126 29.06 -5.42 6.80
N VAL A 127 29.59 -4.29 6.30
CA VAL A 127 31.03 -4.03 6.23
C VAL A 127 31.62 -3.60 7.57
N GLU A 128 30.77 -3.23 8.54
CA GLU A 128 31.20 -2.79 9.87
C GLU A 128 31.60 -3.94 10.80
N LYS A 129 31.29 -5.20 10.44
CA LYS A 129 31.65 -6.42 11.19
C LYS A 129 31.16 -6.44 12.65
N LYS A 130 30.01 -5.81 12.92
CA LYS A 130 29.35 -5.76 14.23
C LYS A 130 28.13 -6.68 14.33
N SER A 131 28.00 -7.67 13.44
CA SER A 131 26.85 -8.57 13.44
C SER A 131 26.86 -9.60 14.57
N GLU A 132 27.90 -9.66 15.41
CA GLU A 132 28.01 -10.55 16.58
C GLU A 132 27.73 -12.03 16.27
N GLY A 133 27.96 -12.44 15.01
CA GLY A 133 27.72 -13.78 14.51
C GLY A 133 26.29 -14.07 14.04
N PHE A 134 25.36 -13.12 14.14
CA PHE A 134 24.06 -13.21 13.47
C PHE A 134 24.24 -13.11 11.96
N THR A 135 23.65 -14.04 11.22
CA THR A 135 23.83 -14.14 9.76
C THR A 135 22.56 -13.88 8.97
N HIS A 136 21.39 -14.06 9.58
CA HIS A 136 20.10 -13.89 8.93
C HIS A 136 19.22 -12.94 9.73
N ALA A 137 18.51 -12.07 9.02
CA ALA A 137 17.55 -11.12 9.57
C ALA A 137 16.18 -11.34 8.93
N PHE A 138 15.14 -11.32 9.76
CA PHE A 138 13.75 -11.41 9.36
C PHE A 138 12.98 -10.26 9.98
N VAL A 139 12.10 -9.64 9.21
CA VAL A 139 11.25 -8.54 9.65
C VAL A 139 9.81 -8.89 9.32
N VAL A 140 9.02 -9.15 10.36
CA VAL A 140 7.58 -9.39 10.24
C VAL A 140 6.85 -8.12 10.63
N THR A 141 5.93 -7.66 9.80
CA THR A 141 5.16 -6.45 10.09
C THR A 141 3.73 -6.82 10.47
N PHE A 142 3.24 -6.20 11.53
CA PHE A 142 1.87 -6.29 12.00
C PHE A 142 1.25 -4.89 12.05
N ARG A 143 -0.07 -4.79 12.01
CA ARG A 143 -0.75 -3.50 12.23
C ARG A 143 -0.51 -2.97 13.64
N ASP A 144 -0.55 -3.86 14.62
CA ASP A 144 -0.46 -3.56 16.05
C ASP A 144 0.02 -4.79 16.86
N ALA A 145 0.13 -4.62 18.18
CA ALA A 145 0.47 -5.71 19.10
C ALA A 145 -0.51 -6.88 19.06
N LYS A 146 -1.82 -6.65 18.83
CA LYS A 146 -2.80 -7.74 18.79
C LYS A 146 -2.51 -8.72 17.65
N GLY A 147 -2.08 -8.19 16.50
CA GLY A 147 -1.67 -9.03 15.36
C GLY A 147 -0.46 -9.91 15.64
N ARG A 148 0.53 -9.40 16.40
CA ARG A 148 1.68 -10.19 16.87
C ARG A 148 1.24 -11.21 17.92
N ASP A 149 0.41 -10.79 18.88
CA ASP A 149 -0.02 -11.64 19.98
C ASP A 149 -0.89 -12.81 19.50
N SER A 150 -1.62 -12.66 18.39
CA SER A 150 -2.29 -13.79 17.72
C SER A 150 -1.34 -14.66 16.89
N TYR A 151 -0.25 -14.10 16.38
CA TYR A 151 0.75 -14.82 15.58
C TYR A 151 1.62 -15.74 16.45
N LEU A 152 2.08 -15.29 17.61
CA LEU A 152 2.96 -16.07 18.49
C LEU A 152 2.41 -17.46 18.88
N PRO A 153 1.13 -17.61 19.30
CA PRO A 153 0.56 -18.92 19.61
C PRO A 153 0.06 -19.69 18.38
N HIS A 154 0.11 -19.09 17.18
CA HIS A 154 -0.46 -19.66 15.96
C HIS A 154 0.19 -21.02 15.63
N PRO A 155 -0.58 -22.05 15.22
CA PRO A 155 -0.03 -23.37 14.90
C PRO A 155 1.10 -23.33 13.88
N ALA A 156 0.94 -22.57 12.79
CA ALA A 156 1.98 -22.42 11.78
C ALA A 156 3.30 -21.83 12.33
N HIS A 157 3.21 -20.85 13.24
CA HIS A 157 4.40 -20.29 13.89
C HIS A 157 5.06 -21.32 14.82
N LYS A 158 4.28 -22.07 15.61
CA LYS A 158 4.81 -23.12 16.48
C LYS A 158 5.52 -24.23 15.71
N GLU A 159 4.97 -24.66 14.57
CA GLU A 159 5.63 -25.63 13.69
C GLU A 159 6.94 -25.08 13.13
N PHE A 160 6.98 -23.79 12.77
CA PHE A 160 8.22 -23.14 12.38
C PHE A 160 9.25 -23.08 13.51
N VAL A 161 8.85 -22.75 14.74
CA VAL A 161 9.74 -22.75 15.92
C VAL A 161 10.33 -24.14 16.16
N LYS A 162 9.56 -25.21 16.01
CA LYS A 162 10.04 -26.59 16.11
C LYS A 162 11.04 -26.94 15.00
N LEU A 163 10.79 -26.48 13.78
CA LEU A 163 11.68 -26.69 12.64
C LEU A 163 13.04 -26.01 12.86
N VAL A 164 13.05 -24.76 13.32
CA VAL A 164 14.28 -23.96 13.42
C VAL A 164 15.06 -24.20 14.71
N GLY A 165 14.38 -24.49 15.82
CA GLY A 165 14.98 -24.61 17.16
C GLY A 165 16.24 -25.47 17.27
N PRO A 166 16.31 -26.67 16.66
CA PRO A 166 17.50 -27.51 16.71
C PRO A 166 18.76 -26.88 16.09
N HIS A 167 18.58 -25.96 15.13
CA HIS A 167 19.65 -25.39 14.32
C HIS A 167 20.18 -24.05 14.82
N LEU A 168 19.54 -23.43 15.82
CA LEU A 168 19.90 -22.08 16.30
C LEU A 168 20.89 -22.13 17.45
N GLU A 169 21.97 -21.37 17.30
CA GLU A 169 22.93 -21.08 18.37
C GLU A 169 22.42 -19.89 19.21
N LYS A 170 22.00 -18.81 18.55
CA LYS A 170 21.40 -17.63 19.19
C LYS A 170 20.22 -17.11 18.41
N VAL A 171 19.29 -16.52 19.15
CA VAL A 171 18.13 -15.78 18.67
C VAL A 171 18.11 -14.42 19.35
N LEU A 172 17.99 -13.37 18.55
CA LEU A 172 17.69 -12.03 19.06
C LEU A 172 16.37 -11.56 18.45
N VAL A 173 15.45 -11.09 19.30
CA VAL A 173 14.14 -10.59 18.89
C VAL A 173 13.96 -9.17 19.40
N VAL A 174 13.54 -8.27 18.51
CA VAL A 174 13.23 -6.88 18.84
C VAL A 174 11.90 -6.49 18.22
N ASP A 175 10.98 -6.04 19.09
CA ASP A 175 9.69 -5.50 18.67
C ASP A 175 9.68 -3.98 18.84
N PHE A 176 9.25 -3.26 17.81
CA PHE A 176 9.10 -1.81 17.91
C PHE A 176 7.99 -1.28 17.02
N TYR A 177 7.38 -0.17 17.43
CA TYR A 177 6.51 0.59 16.55
C TYR A 177 7.33 1.51 15.66
N THR A 178 7.09 1.49 14.35
CA THR A 178 7.81 2.36 13.42
C THR A 178 7.61 3.82 13.80
N GLN A 179 8.71 4.57 13.86
CA GLN A 179 8.70 6.02 13.99
C GLN A 179 9.32 6.59 12.71
N ARG A 180 8.64 7.55 12.08
CA ARG A 180 9.20 8.34 10.98
C ARG A 180 9.35 9.76 11.51
N PRO A 181 10.57 10.32 11.52
CA PRO A 181 10.80 11.71 11.89
C PRO A 181 10.19 12.67 10.87
#